data_AF-A0A0G0TRC9-F1
#
_entry.id   AF-A0A0G0TRC9-F1
#
_cell.length_a   1.000
_cell.length_b   1.000
_cell.length_c   1.000
_cell.angle_alpha   90.00
_cell.angle_beta   90.00
_cell.angle_gamma   90.00
#
_symmetry.space_group_name_H-M   'P 1'
#
loop_
_entity.id
_entity.type
_entity.pdbx_description
1 polymer ?
#
loop_
_entity_poly.entity_id
_entity_poly.type
_entity_poly.pdbx_seq_one_letter_code
_entity_poly.pdbx_strand_id
1 'polypeptide(L)'
;MITVKEEQVHCIYKGKPINFKYDDIFAQTQDLIPVNPFVYSLMMWRSDVFRKTFEAKGHAFFCGKIGYYPVSKLSSVIIKKKEDLMLAESILRLRDKGKKYEIEYDNIL
;
A
#
# COMPACT_ATOMS: atom_id res chain seq x y z
N MET A 1 7.54 -8.16 -9.59
CA MET A 1 6.72 -7.97 -8.37
C MET A 1 6.82 -6.53 -7.95
N ILE A 2 5.71 -5.88 -7.64
CA ILE A 2 5.63 -4.51 -7.13
C ILE A 2 4.89 -4.56 -5.81
N THR A 3 5.44 -3.94 -4.78
CA THR A 3 4.77 -3.89 -3.47
C THR A 3 3.62 -2.88 -3.49
N VAL A 4 2.56 -3.18 -2.74
CA VAL A 4 1.35 -2.36 -2.66
C VAL A 4 0.90 -2.24 -1.21
N LYS A 5 0.09 -1.22 -0.93
CA LYS A 5 -0.70 -1.13 0.30
C LYS A 5 -2.12 -1.58 -0.05
N GLU A 6 -2.73 -2.38 0.81
CA GLU A 6 -4.16 -2.69 0.68
C GLU A 6 -4.99 -1.61 1.36
N GLU A 7 -5.74 -0.83 0.57
CA GLU A 7 -6.72 0.13 1.06
C GLU A 7 -8.11 -0.51 1.03
N GLN A 8 -8.53 -1.06 2.16
CA GLN A 8 -9.83 -1.69 2.32
C GLN A 8 -10.86 -0.70 2.91
N VAL A 9 -11.06 0.40 2.18
CA VAL A 9 -11.99 1.48 2.51
C VAL A 9 -12.67 1.97 1.22
N HIS A 10 -13.70 2.81 1.35
CA HIS A 10 -14.35 3.43 0.19
C HIS A 10 -13.37 4.35 -0.54
N CYS A 11 -12.92 3.95 -1.73
CA CYS A 11 -11.95 4.70 -2.52
C CYS A 11 -12.63 5.44 -3.68
N ILE A 12 -12.22 6.70 -3.89
CA ILE A 12 -12.73 7.57 -4.96
C ILE A 12 -11.56 8.01 -5.83
N TYR A 13 -11.74 7.98 -7.16
CA TYR A 13 -10.81 8.57 -8.12
C TYR A 13 -11.55 9.59 -8.99
N LYS A 14 -11.08 10.85 -8.97
CA LYS A 14 -11.69 11.97 -9.71
C LYS A 14 -13.21 12.10 -9.48
N GLY A 15 -13.63 11.97 -8.23
CA GLY A 15 -15.04 12.07 -7.84
C GLY A 15 -15.90 10.85 -8.21
N LYS A 16 -15.31 9.76 -8.72
CA LYS A 16 -16.01 8.52 -9.05
C LYS A 16 -15.60 7.38 -8.11
N PRO A 17 -16.53 6.54 -7.66
CA PRO A 17 -16.22 5.44 -6.77
C PRO A 17 -15.40 4.37 -7.51
N ILE A 18 -14.42 3.78 -6.83
CA ILE A 18 -13.54 2.73 -7.38
C ILE A 18 -14.04 1.34 -6.98
N ASN A 19 -14.34 1.14 -5.69
CA ASN A 19 -14.64 -0.17 -5.10
C ASN A 19 -16.00 -0.23 -4.40
N PHE A 20 -16.88 0.74 -4.66
CA PHE A 20 -18.25 0.78 -4.14
C PHE A 20 -19.19 1.41 -5.18
N LYS A 21 -20.49 1.50 -4.87
CA LYS A 21 -21.48 2.20 -5.71
C LYS A 21 -22.36 3.10 -4.85
N TYR A 22 -22.91 4.15 -5.46
CA TYR A 22 -23.81 5.09 -4.77
C TYR A 22 -25.21 4.51 -4.55
N ASP A 23 -25.67 3.66 -5.47
CA ASP A 23 -27.03 3.10 -5.45
C ASP A 23 -27.12 1.75 -4.73
N ASP A 24 -26.02 1.29 -4.13
CA ASP A 24 -25.99 0.08 -3.29
C ASP A 24 -26.12 0.48 -1.80
N ILE A 25 -26.52 -0.47 -0.94
CA ILE A 25 -26.48 -0.29 0.51
C ILE A 25 -25.05 0.10 0.91
N PHE A 26 -24.93 1.05 1.85
CA PHE A 26 -23.63 1.49 2.34
C PHE A 26 -22.83 0.29 2.88
N ALA A 27 -21.79 -0.10 2.14
CA ALA A 27 -21.05 -1.31 2.40
C ALA A 27 -20.20 -1.16 3.67
N GLN A 28 -20.08 -2.25 4.43
CA GLN A 28 -19.09 -2.31 5.50
C GLN A 28 -17.70 -2.34 4.87
N THR A 29 -16.75 -1.60 5.45
CA THR A 29 -15.40 -1.50 4.87
C THR A 29 -14.68 -2.84 4.82
N GLN A 30 -15.01 -3.76 5.73
CA GLN A 30 -14.46 -5.11 5.83
C GLN A 30 -14.86 -6.01 4.66
N ASP A 31 -15.96 -5.67 3.95
CA ASP A 31 -16.47 -6.43 2.80
C ASP A 31 -16.00 -5.85 1.46
N LEU A 32 -15.37 -4.66 1.47
CA LEU A 32 -14.92 -4.01 0.25
C LEU A 32 -13.73 -4.76 -0.36
N ILE A 33 -13.73 -4.85 -1.69
CA ILE A 33 -12.55 -5.26 -2.45
C ILE A 33 -11.47 -4.16 -2.29
N PRO A 34 -10.26 -4.49 -1.82
CA PRO A 34 -9.21 -3.49 -1.62
C PRO A 34 -8.77 -2.80 -2.90
N VAL A 35 -8.46 -1.51 -2.80
CA VAL A 35 -7.71 -0.79 -3.83
C VAL A 35 -6.23 -0.80 -3.44
N ASN A 36 -5.35 -1.08 -4.41
CA ASN A 36 -3.94 -1.37 -4.14
C ASN A 36 -3.00 -0.30 -4.72
N PRO A 37 -2.84 0.88 -4.07
CA PRO A 37 -1.82 1.83 -4.46
C PRO A 37 -0.42 1.23 -4.31
N PHE A 38 0.47 1.58 -5.25
CA PHE A 38 1.86 1.14 -5.20
C PHE A 38 2.57 1.72 -3.98
N VAL A 39 3.35 0.84 -3.35
CA VAL A 39 4.35 1.22 -2.37
C VAL A 39 5.69 0.88 -3.00
N TYR A 40 6.62 1.83 -2.98
CA TYR A 40 7.93 1.67 -3.63
C TYR A 40 8.97 1.08 -2.67
N SER A 41 8.55 0.30 -1.67
CA SER A 41 9.45 -0.26 -0.66
C SER A 41 10.27 -1.41 -1.21
N LEU A 42 9.67 -2.25 -2.07
CA LEU A 42 10.38 -3.27 -2.83
C LEU A 42 9.76 -3.46 -4.21
N MET A 43 10.62 -3.49 -5.23
CA MET A 43 10.25 -3.83 -6.60
C MET A 43 11.32 -4.73 -7.18
N MET A 44 10.88 -5.73 -7.93
CA MET A 44 11.77 -6.77 -8.45
C MET A 44 11.40 -7.14 -9.88
N TRP A 45 12.41 -7.28 -10.72
CA TRP A 45 12.33 -7.68 -12.12
C TRP A 45 13.23 -8.89 -12.38
N ARG A 46 12.90 -9.68 -13.39
CA ARG A 46 13.87 -10.63 -13.95
C ARG A 46 14.85 -9.86 -14.84
N SER A 47 16.13 -9.93 -14.50
CA SER A 47 17.17 -9.09 -15.12
C SER A 47 17.27 -9.28 -16.64
N ASP A 48 17.13 -10.51 -17.12
CA ASP A 48 17.16 -10.85 -18.54
C ASP A 48 16.01 -10.20 -19.31
N VAL A 49 14.79 -10.26 -18.76
CA VAL A 49 13.59 -9.65 -19.34
C VAL A 49 13.70 -8.14 -19.32
N PHE A 50 14.15 -7.57 -18.20
CA PHE A 50 14.31 -6.12 -18.05
C PHE A 50 15.29 -5.57 -19.09
N ARG A 51 16.48 -6.16 -19.20
CA ARG A 51 17.52 -5.72 -20.13
C ARG A 51 17.04 -5.77 -21.58
N LYS A 52 16.51 -6.92 -22.03
CA LYS A 52 15.99 -7.08 -23.40
C LYS A 52 14.88 -6.07 -23.71
N THR A 53 13.98 -5.83 -22.75
CA THR A 53 12.88 -4.88 -22.94
C THR A 53 13.40 -3.44 -23.01
N PHE A 54 14.36 -3.09 -22.17
CA PHE A 54 14.94 -1.76 -22.13
C PHE A 54 15.71 -1.45 -23.41
N GLU A 55 16.55 -2.37 -23.88
CA GLU A 55 17.28 -2.24 -25.16
C GLU A 55 16.33 -2.04 -26.35
N ALA A 56 15.21 -2.75 -26.36
CA ALA A 56 14.24 -2.68 -27.46
C ALA A 56 13.32 -1.44 -27.43
N LYS A 57 13.00 -0.90 -26.24
CA LYS A 57 11.94 0.12 -26.08
C LYS A 57 12.40 1.42 -25.43
N GLY A 58 13.60 1.47 -24.87
CA GLY A 58 14.10 2.57 -24.04
C GLY A 58 13.46 2.65 -22.63
N HIS A 59 12.60 1.70 -22.26
CA HIS A 59 11.97 1.62 -20.93
C HIS A 59 11.56 0.18 -20.59
N ALA A 60 11.57 -0.17 -19.30
CA ALA A 60 11.30 -1.55 -18.86
C ALA A 60 10.60 -1.66 -17.48
N PHE A 61 10.03 -0.56 -16.96
CA PHE A 61 9.38 -0.58 -15.64
C PHE A 61 8.26 -1.63 -15.56
N PHE A 62 7.43 -1.71 -16.60
CA PHE A 62 6.38 -2.70 -16.76
C PHE A 62 6.79 -3.75 -17.80
N CYS A 63 7.76 -4.61 -17.45
CA CYS A 63 8.21 -5.70 -18.31
C CYS A 63 7.93 -7.09 -17.73
N GLY A 64 7.72 -8.08 -18.60
CA GLY A 64 7.47 -9.47 -18.19
C GLY A 64 6.14 -9.66 -17.47
N LYS A 65 6.09 -10.64 -16.56
CA LYS A 65 4.92 -10.89 -15.72
C LYS A 65 4.93 -9.94 -14.53
N ILE A 66 3.87 -9.14 -14.39
CA ILE A 66 3.67 -8.21 -13.27
C ILE A 66 2.84 -8.93 -12.21
N GLY A 67 3.25 -8.78 -10.96
CA GLY A 67 2.51 -9.26 -9.80
C GLY A 67 2.60 -8.23 -8.68
N TYR A 68 1.60 -8.22 -7.80
CA TYR A 68 1.48 -7.28 -6.70
C TYR A 68 1.58 -8.02 -5.37
N TYR A 69 2.24 -7.41 -4.39
CA TYR A 69 2.42 -8.01 -3.07
C TYR A 69 2.09 -7.00 -1.98
N PRO A 70 1.03 -7.23 -1.16
CA PRO A 70 0.67 -6.32 -0.09
C PRO A 70 1.72 -6.36 1.03
N VAL A 71 2.08 -5.19 1.55
CA VAL A 71 3.05 -5.07 2.64
C VAL A 71 2.41 -4.57 3.93
N SER A 72 3.10 -4.79 5.05
CA SER A 72 2.66 -4.31 6.36
C SER A 72 2.46 -2.78 6.37
N LYS A 73 1.65 -2.27 7.31
CA LYS A 73 1.45 -0.82 7.50
C LYS A 73 2.77 -0.07 7.62
N LEU A 74 3.74 -0.59 8.39
CA LEU A 74 5.05 0.05 8.55
C LEU A 74 5.84 0.05 7.23
N SER A 75 5.86 -1.07 6.51
CA SER A 75 6.51 -1.19 5.20
C SER A 75 5.82 -0.38 4.09
N SER A 76 4.58 0.07 4.33
CA SER A 76 3.80 0.89 3.40
C SER A 76 4.06 2.40 3.53
N VAL A 77 4.79 2.83 4.56
CA VAL A 77 5.08 4.26 4.78
C VAL A 77 6.03 4.77 3.70
N ILE A 78 5.59 5.80 2.96
CA ILE A 78 6.39 6.47 1.94
C ILE A 78 6.76 7.86 2.44
N ILE A 79 8.05 8.19 2.44
CA ILE A 79 8.54 9.52 2.83
C ILE A 79 8.68 10.38 1.57
N LYS A 80 7.88 11.43 1.46
CA LYS A 80 7.96 12.45 0.39
C LYS A 80 8.08 13.87 0.93
N LYS A 81 7.52 14.13 2.11
CA LYS A 81 7.50 15.44 2.77
C LYS A 81 8.03 15.35 4.20
N LYS A 82 8.23 16.51 4.82
CA LYS A 82 8.70 16.64 6.21
C LYS A 82 7.75 15.92 7.17
N GLU A 83 6.45 16.02 6.95
CA GLU A 83 5.42 15.44 7.81
C GLU A 83 5.49 13.90 7.80
N ASP A 84 5.77 13.29 6.63
CA ASP A 84 5.95 11.85 6.52
C ASP A 84 7.15 11.37 7.34
N LEU A 85 8.26 12.15 7.30
CA LEU A 85 9.46 11.85 8.08
C LEU A 85 9.20 11.98 9.58
N MET A 86 8.51 13.05 10.00
CA MET A 86 8.14 13.25 11.42
C MET A 86 7.26 12.11 11.94
N LEU A 87 6.32 11.63 11.12
CA LEU A 87 5.47 10.49 11.46
C LEU A 87 6.30 9.21 11.59
N ALA A 88 7.15 8.92 10.60
CA ALA A 88 8.02 7.74 10.62
C ALA A 88 8.96 7.74 11.83
N GLU A 89 9.59 8.88 12.13
CA GLU A 89 10.45 9.05 13.31
C GLU A 89 9.69 8.78 14.61
N SER A 90 8.47 9.32 14.74
CA SER A 90 7.65 9.14 15.93
C SER A 90 7.32 7.65 16.16
N ILE A 91 7.00 6.92 15.10
CA ILE A 91 6.75 5.47 15.16
C ILE A 91 8.00 4.71 15.60
N LEU A 92 9.17 5.03 15.03
CA LEU A 92 10.44 4.38 15.37
C LEU A 92 10.83 4.62 16.83
N ARG A 93 10.72 5.86 17.32
CA ARG A 93 11.01 6.20 18.71
C ARG A 93 10.11 5.45 19.71
N LEU A 94 8.86 5.20 19.37
CA LEU A 94 7.95 4.41 20.21
C LEU A 94 8.32 2.93 20.20
N ARG A 95 8.66 2.38 19.03
CA ARG A 95 9.10 0.98 18.89
C ARG A 95 10.35 0.69 19.73
N ASP A 96 11.34 1.59 19.67
CA ASP A 96 12.62 1.38 20.35
C ASP A 96 12.50 1.53 21.89
N LYS A 97 11.46 2.20 22.38
CA LYS A 97 11.16 2.30 23.82
C LYS A 97 10.56 1.03 24.42
N GLY A 98 10.34 -0.02 23.63
CA GLY A 98 10.07 -1.39 24.11
C GLY A 98 8.80 -1.56 24.96
N LYS A 99 7.89 -0.57 24.99
CA LYS A 99 6.65 -0.70 25.76
C LYS A 99 5.77 -1.77 25.09
N LYS A 100 5.57 -2.89 25.78
CA LYS A 100 4.43 -3.78 25.52
C LYS A 100 3.17 -2.97 25.79
N TYR A 101 2.57 -2.47 24.71
CA TYR A 101 1.22 -1.94 24.76
C TYR A 101 0.29 -3.12 24.59
N GLU A 102 -0.42 -3.50 25.66
CA GLU A 102 -1.54 -4.43 25.54
C GLU A 102 -2.74 -3.65 25.00
N ILE A 103 -3.39 -4.22 23.99
CA ILE A 103 -4.58 -3.61 23.41
C ILE A 103 -5.74 -3.96 24.33
N GLU A 104 -6.28 -2.96 25.00
CA GLU A 104 -7.56 -3.06 25.70
C GLU A 104 -8.69 -2.80 24.69
N TYR A 105 -9.61 -3.75 24.59
CA TYR A 105 -10.82 -3.61 23.78
C TYR A 105 -11.98 -3.24 24.69
N ASP A 106 -12.85 -2.34 24.23
CA ASP A 106 -14.12 -2.11 24.89
C ASP A 106 -14.98 -3.38 24.83
N ASN A 107 -15.72 -3.65 25.90
CA ASN A 107 -16.72 -4.70 25.89
C ASN A 107 -17.82 -4.33 24.89
N ILE A 108 -18.02 -5.19 23.89
CA ILE A 108 -19.14 -5.04 22.96
C ILE A 108 -20.42 -5.41 23.72
N LEU A 109 -21.36 -4.47 23.81
CA LEU A 109 -22.70 -4.65 24.39
C LEU A 109 -23.56 -5.59 23.53
#